data_AF-A0A7W4B3H7-F1
#
_entry.id   AF-A0A7W4B3H7-F1
#
_cell.length_a   1.000
_cell.length_b   1.000
_cell.length_c   1.000
_cell.angle_alpha   90.00
_cell.angle_beta   90.00
_cell.angle_gamma   90.00
#
_symmetry.space_group_name_H-M   'P 1'
#
loop_
_entity.id
_entity.type
_entity.pdbx_description
1 polymer ?
#
loop_
_entity_poly.entity_id
_entity_poly.type
_entity_poly.pdbx_seq_one_letter_code
_entity_poly.pdbx_strand_id
1 'polypeptide(L)'
;ARIVEAEAERHDKAMQLVQAMRHFSTFVYGVNLCKEEADIGNLLQFSSPIYRLELAMVGRLFAQDPELYADIIFAQAGSQHAISDYLDNYRDALTMLQTGNRQAFVEQFQRVAKWFGDFAPQFQHESRAMLQSVNDMKSS
;
A
#
# COMPACT_ATOMS: atom_id res chain seq x y z
N ALA A 1 -5.24 -21.25 20.06
CA ALA A 1 -4.02 -20.47 19.82
C ALA A 1 -2.98 -21.41 19.23
N ARG A 2 -2.44 -21.12 18.04
CA ARG A 2 -1.37 -21.92 17.43
C ARG A 2 -0.10 -21.08 17.52
N ILE A 3 0.67 -21.28 18.58
CA ILE A 3 1.91 -20.54 18.80
C ILE A 3 2.99 -21.25 17.98
N VAL A 4 3.55 -20.54 17.00
CA VAL A 4 4.66 -21.00 16.17
C VAL A 4 5.95 -20.43 16.77
N GLU A 5 6.55 -21.16 17.69
CA GLU A 5 7.80 -20.82 18.40
C GLU A 5 9.03 -21.23 17.56
N ALA A 6 9.18 -20.64 16.39
CA ALA A 6 10.43 -20.66 15.64
C ALA A 6 10.24 -19.68 14.49
N GLU A 7 10.75 -18.45 14.62
CA GLU A 7 10.99 -17.45 13.55
C GLU A 7 11.00 -15.99 14.05
N ALA A 8 10.96 -15.67 15.36
CA ALA A 8 10.89 -14.26 15.82
C ALA A 8 11.86 -13.31 15.09
N GLU A 9 13.14 -13.66 14.97
CA GLU A 9 14.12 -12.83 14.25
C GLU A 9 13.89 -12.75 12.72
N ARG A 10 13.36 -13.81 12.10
CA ARG A 10 13.06 -13.86 10.66
C ARG A 10 11.76 -13.13 10.33
N HIS A 11 10.75 -13.30 11.18
CA HIS A 11 9.50 -12.57 11.15
C HIS A 11 9.76 -11.07 11.34
N ASP A 12 10.58 -10.70 12.32
CA ASP A 12 10.90 -9.30 12.61
C ASP A 12 11.67 -8.66 11.45
N LYS A 13 12.67 -9.35 10.87
CA LYS A 13 13.36 -8.87 9.66
C LYS A 13 12.45 -8.73 8.45
N ALA A 14 11.54 -9.68 8.23
CA ALA A 14 10.58 -9.62 7.12
C ALA A 14 9.55 -8.51 7.30
N MET A 15 9.01 -8.33 8.50
CA MET A 15 8.08 -7.27 8.83
C MET A 15 8.73 -5.90 8.78
N GLN A 16 9.97 -5.79 9.26
CA GLN A 16 10.77 -4.57 9.16
C GLN A 16 10.87 -4.09 7.70
N LEU A 17 11.24 -4.99 6.78
CA LEU A 17 11.35 -4.66 5.36
C LEU A 17 10.02 -4.22 4.75
N VAL A 18 8.95 -4.98 4.99
CA VAL A 18 7.61 -4.68 4.48
C VAL A 18 7.10 -3.35 5.05
N GLN A 19 7.35 -3.07 6.34
CA GLN A 19 6.94 -1.84 7.00
C GLN A 19 7.69 -0.62 6.47
N ALA A 20 9.01 -0.67 6.35
CA ALA A 20 9.81 0.44 5.83
C ALA A 20 9.40 0.77 4.39
N MET A 21 9.29 -0.24 3.52
CA MET A 21 8.83 -0.06 2.15
C MET A 21 7.39 0.49 2.12
N ARG A 22 6.47 -0.05 2.93
CA ARG A 22 5.07 0.41 2.97
C ARG A 22 4.92 1.86 3.41
N HIS A 23 5.63 2.24 4.48
CA HIS A 23 5.60 3.61 4.99
C HIS A 23 6.24 4.58 3.98
N PHE A 24 7.37 4.21 3.40
CA PHE A 24 8.04 5.04 2.40
C PHE A 24 7.17 5.23 1.13
N SER A 25 6.54 4.17 0.61
CA SER A 25 5.62 4.28 -0.53
C SER A 25 4.41 5.18 -0.23
N THR A 26 3.90 5.12 1.01
CA THR A 26 2.80 5.97 1.47
C THR A 26 3.23 7.44 1.60
N PHE A 27 4.45 7.67 2.12
CA PHE A 27 5.08 8.98 2.19
C PHE A 27 5.22 9.60 0.80
N VAL A 28 5.82 8.87 -0.15
CA VAL A 28 6.00 9.33 -1.54
C VAL A 28 4.65 9.61 -2.21
N TYR A 29 3.65 8.75 -2.02
CA TYR A 29 2.31 8.99 -2.57
C TYR A 29 1.67 10.28 -2.02
N GLY A 30 1.80 10.55 -0.71
CA GLY A 30 1.34 11.81 -0.14
C GLY A 30 2.10 13.05 -0.65
N VAL A 31 3.42 12.93 -0.85
CA VAL A 31 4.22 13.98 -1.50
C VAL A 31 3.71 14.27 -2.91
N ASN A 32 3.36 13.23 -3.68
CA ASN A 32 2.80 13.41 -5.02
C ASN A 32 1.43 14.12 -4.97
N LEU A 33 0.51 13.69 -4.09
CA LEU A 33 -0.79 14.37 -3.93
C LEU A 33 -0.62 15.86 -3.57
N CYS A 34 0.35 16.17 -2.70
CA CYS A 34 0.66 17.54 -2.32
C CYS A 34 1.20 18.36 -3.50
N LYS A 35 2.10 17.79 -4.32
CA LYS A 35 2.69 18.45 -5.50
C LYS A 35 1.69 18.67 -6.63
N GLU A 36 0.76 17.74 -6.82
CA GLU A 36 -0.32 17.85 -7.81
C GLU A 36 -1.47 18.77 -7.33
N GLU A 37 -1.34 19.36 -6.14
CA GLU A 37 -2.38 20.19 -5.50
C GLU A 37 -3.75 19.49 -5.50
N ALA A 38 -3.74 18.18 -5.23
CA ALA A 38 -4.94 17.36 -5.32
C ALA A 38 -6.03 17.89 -4.37
N ASP A 39 -7.20 18.23 -4.91
CA ASP A 39 -8.36 18.63 -4.12
C ASP A 39 -8.96 17.41 -3.42
N ILE A 40 -8.43 17.11 -2.23
CA ILE A 40 -8.87 15.98 -1.41
C ILE A 40 -10.36 16.11 -1.06
N GLY A 41 -10.86 17.34 -0.85
CA GLY A 41 -12.27 17.58 -0.53
C GLY A 41 -13.19 17.14 -1.67
N ASN A 42 -12.83 17.52 -2.89
CA ASN A 42 -13.54 17.12 -4.10
C ASN A 42 -13.39 15.62 -4.39
N LEU A 43 -12.18 15.06 -4.29
CA LEU A 43 -11.94 13.62 -4.44
C LEU A 43 -12.83 12.82 -3.49
N LEU A 44 -12.99 13.25 -2.24
CA LEU A 44 -13.83 12.57 -1.26
C LEU A 44 -15.33 12.64 -1.57
N GLN A 45 -15.81 13.70 -2.24
CA GLN A 45 -17.23 13.86 -2.60
C GLN A 45 -17.66 12.89 -3.71
N PHE A 46 -16.77 12.58 -4.66
CA PHE A 46 -17.04 11.67 -5.77
C PHE A 46 -16.50 10.26 -5.54
N SER A 47 -15.72 10.05 -4.48
CA SER A 47 -15.13 8.75 -4.16
C SER A 47 -16.16 7.74 -3.65
N SER A 48 -16.02 6.49 -4.09
CA SER A 48 -16.68 5.37 -3.43
C SER A 48 -16.10 5.15 -2.01
N PRO A 49 -16.81 4.45 -1.10
CA PRO A 49 -16.34 4.23 0.27
C PRO A 49 -14.92 3.64 0.37
N ILE A 50 -14.51 2.80 -0.59
CA ILE A 50 -13.16 2.23 -0.63
C ILE A 50 -12.10 3.29 -0.92
N TYR A 51 -12.32 4.20 -1.88
CA TYR A 51 -11.38 5.27 -2.18
C TYR A 51 -11.21 6.24 -1.01
N ARG A 52 -12.29 6.55 -0.29
CA ARG A 52 -12.19 7.33 0.96
C ARG A 52 -11.36 6.62 2.01
N LEU A 53 -11.53 5.30 2.16
CA LEU A 53 -10.74 4.51 3.09
C LEU A 53 -9.26 4.50 2.68
N GLU A 54 -8.95 4.29 1.40
CA GLU A 54 -7.58 4.31 0.88
C GLU A 54 -6.90 5.66 1.15
N LEU A 55 -7.56 6.79 0.86
CA LEU A 55 -7.04 8.12 1.16
C LEU A 55 -6.89 8.36 2.67
N ALA A 56 -7.82 7.89 3.50
CA ALA A 56 -7.70 7.98 4.95
C ALA A 56 -6.48 7.19 5.47
N MET A 57 -6.20 6.03 4.88
CA MET A 57 -5.03 5.21 5.23
C MET A 57 -3.70 5.86 4.84
N VAL A 58 -3.69 6.71 3.80
CA VAL A 58 -2.54 7.55 3.45
C VAL A 58 -2.43 8.73 4.41
N GLY A 59 -3.52 9.49 4.56
CA GLY A 59 -3.55 10.71 5.37
C GLY A 59 -3.18 10.48 6.84
N ARG A 60 -3.59 9.35 7.42
CA ARG A 60 -3.26 9.01 8.81
C ARG A 60 -1.76 8.88 9.07
N LEU A 61 -0.93 8.63 8.05
CA LEU A 61 0.53 8.63 8.20
C LEU A 61 1.02 10.02 8.61
N PHE A 62 0.49 11.07 7.97
CA PHE A 62 0.92 12.46 8.15
C PHE A 62 0.31 13.14 9.39
N ALA A 63 -0.61 12.47 10.08
CA ALA A 63 -1.17 12.93 11.35
C ALA A 63 -0.32 12.49 12.57
N GLN A 64 0.76 11.75 12.34
CA GLN A 64 1.61 11.16 13.37
C GLN A 64 2.94 11.90 13.47
N ASP A 65 3.78 11.49 14.44
CA ASP A 65 5.12 12.05 14.62
C ASP A 65 6.03 11.73 13.42
N PRO A 66 6.56 12.73 12.69
CA PRO A 66 7.47 12.50 11.57
C PRO A 66 8.79 11.85 11.99
N GLU A 67 9.31 12.12 13.20
CA GLU A 67 10.59 11.56 13.66
C GLU A 67 10.49 10.04 13.82
N LEU A 68 9.35 9.54 14.31
CA LEU A 68 9.09 8.10 14.41
C LEU A 68 9.20 7.41 13.04
N TYR A 69 8.64 8.01 11.98
CA TYR A 69 8.70 7.42 10.64
C TYR A 69 10.07 7.57 10.00
N ALA A 70 10.79 8.66 10.29
CA ALA A 70 12.19 8.78 9.91
C ALA A 70 13.01 7.65 10.54
N ASP A 71 12.90 7.45 11.86
CA ASP A 71 13.60 6.38 12.55
C ASP A 71 13.29 5.00 11.95
N ILE A 72 12.02 4.67 11.71
CA ILE A 72 11.62 3.38 11.12
C ILE A 72 12.22 3.17 9.72
N ILE A 73 12.13 4.19 8.85
CA ILE A 73 12.55 4.09 7.45
C ILE A 73 14.09 4.03 7.35
N PHE A 74 14.79 4.87 8.12
CA PHE A 74 16.24 5.01 8.06
C PHE A 74 17.01 4.00 8.92
N ALA A 75 16.40 3.37 9.94
CA ALA A 75 17.08 2.37 10.79
C ALA A 75 17.44 1.07 10.06
N GLN A 76 16.86 0.82 8.87
CA GLN A 76 17.06 -0.43 8.14
C GLN A 76 17.99 -0.23 6.94
N ALA A 77 19.27 -0.56 7.09
CA ALA A 77 20.23 -0.48 5.98
C ALA A 77 19.80 -1.29 4.73
N GLY A 78 19.02 -2.37 4.92
CA GLY A 78 18.48 -3.18 3.83
C GLY A 78 17.23 -2.61 3.14
N SER A 79 16.56 -1.61 3.73
CA SER A 79 15.33 -1.04 3.16
C SER A 79 15.59 -0.30 1.84
N GLN A 80 16.77 0.31 1.69
CA GLN A 80 17.14 1.05 0.47
C GLN A 80 17.12 0.16 -0.77
N HIS A 81 17.60 -1.09 -0.67
CA HIS A 81 17.60 -2.01 -1.80
C HIS A 81 16.17 -2.37 -2.22
N ALA A 82 15.31 -2.76 -1.27
CA ALA A 82 13.93 -3.09 -1.57
C ALA A 82 13.12 -1.89 -2.09
N ILE A 83 13.37 -0.69 -1.56
CA ILE A 83 12.77 0.56 -2.05
C ILE A 83 13.25 0.85 -3.49
N SER A 84 14.53 0.63 -3.78
CA SER A 84 15.08 0.78 -5.13
C SER A 84 14.43 -0.21 -6.10
N ASP A 85 14.35 -1.49 -5.74
CA ASP A 85 13.68 -2.51 -6.55
C ASP A 85 12.21 -2.15 -6.78
N TYR A 86 11.52 -1.62 -5.77
CA TYR A 86 10.15 -1.15 -5.90
C TYR A 86 10.02 0.02 -6.89
N LEU A 87 10.97 0.96 -6.88
CA LEU A 87 11.03 2.06 -7.84
C LEU A 87 11.26 1.56 -9.28
N ASP A 88 12.14 0.57 -9.46
CA ASP A 88 12.40 -0.01 -10.77
C ASP A 88 11.16 -0.76 -11.31
N ASN A 89 10.46 -1.52 -10.45
CA ASN A 89 9.17 -2.11 -10.80
C ASN A 89 8.12 -1.04 -11.22
N TYR A 90 8.11 0.12 -10.55
CA TYR A 90 7.23 1.23 -10.93
C TYR A 90 7.59 1.80 -12.31
N ARG A 91 8.88 1.96 -12.61
CA ARG A 91 9.36 2.44 -13.92
C ARG A 91 9.00 1.47 -15.05
N ASP A 92 9.13 0.17 -14.81
CA ASP A 92 8.73 -0.86 -15.77
C ASP A 92 7.21 -0.82 -16.02
N ALA A 93 6.42 -0.68 -14.94
CA ALA A 93 4.97 -0.51 -15.05
C ALA A 93 4.59 0.75 -15.83
N LEU A 94 5.26 1.88 -15.57
CA LEU A 94 5.05 3.13 -16.30
C LEU A 94 5.40 2.97 -17.79
N THR A 95 6.47 2.25 -18.12
CA THR A 95 6.86 1.97 -19.51
C THR A 95 5.78 1.19 -20.24
N MET A 96 5.13 0.21 -19.60
CA MET A 96 3.99 -0.51 -20.18
C MET A 96 2.81 0.43 -20.49
N LEU A 97 2.52 1.41 -19.61
CA LEU A 97 1.49 2.42 -19.85
C LEU A 97 1.86 3.35 -21.01
N GLN A 98 3.07 3.89 -21.00
CA GLN A 98 3.55 4.85 -22.01
C GLN A 98 3.60 4.25 -23.43
N THR A 99 3.95 2.96 -23.53
CA THR A 99 4.00 2.24 -24.79
C THR A 99 2.63 1.69 -25.23
N GLY A 100 1.58 1.84 -24.40
CA GLY A 100 0.26 1.28 -24.66
C GLY A 100 0.24 -0.25 -24.65
N ASN A 101 1.23 -0.90 -24.02
CA ASN A 101 1.37 -2.36 -24.00
C ASN A 101 0.39 -3.01 -23.00
N ARG A 102 -0.90 -2.97 -23.36
CA ARG A 102 -1.99 -3.54 -22.56
C ARG A 102 -1.80 -5.03 -22.29
N GLN A 103 -1.25 -5.78 -23.25
CA GLN A 103 -1.06 -7.22 -23.11
C GLN A 103 -0.05 -7.53 -22.01
N ALA A 104 1.11 -6.86 -22.00
CA ALA A 104 2.11 -7.04 -20.95
C ALA A 104 1.55 -6.67 -19.56
N PHE A 105 0.75 -5.60 -19.47
CA PHE A 105 0.08 -5.25 -18.22
C PHE A 105 -0.84 -6.37 -17.72
N VAL A 106 -1.67 -6.94 -18.59
CA VAL A 106 -2.59 -8.03 -18.24
C VAL A 106 -1.83 -9.28 -17.81
N GLU A 107 -0.74 -9.63 -18.49
CA GLU A 107 0.09 -10.79 -18.15
C GLU A 107 0.76 -10.63 -16.78
N GLN A 108 1.32 -9.45 -16.49
CA GLN A 108 1.90 -9.17 -15.18
C GLN A 108 0.83 -9.19 -14.08
N PHE A 109 -0.35 -8.61 -14.34
CA PHE A 109 -1.47 -8.64 -13.40
C PHE A 109 -1.88 -10.08 -13.08
N GLN A 110 -2.04 -10.94 -14.09
CA GLN A 110 -2.41 -12.34 -13.90
C GLN A 110 -1.33 -13.12 -13.15
N ARG A 111 -0.06 -12.85 -13.41
CA ARG A 111 1.07 -13.45 -12.69
C ARG A 111 1.03 -13.09 -11.21
N VAL A 112 0.79 -11.82 -10.88
CA VAL A 112 0.65 -11.36 -9.48
C VAL A 112 -0.57 -11.97 -8.82
N ALA A 113 -1.73 -11.99 -9.50
CA ALA A 113 -2.95 -12.62 -8.98
C ALA A 113 -2.75 -14.12 -8.68
N LYS A 114 -2.07 -14.84 -9.57
CA LYS A 114 -1.71 -16.25 -9.36
C LYS A 114 -0.76 -16.44 -8.17
N TRP A 115 0.20 -15.52 -7.97
CA TRP A 115 1.10 -15.56 -6.83
C TRP A 115 0.40 -15.29 -5.51
N PHE A 116 -0.56 -14.36 -5.47
CA PHE A 116 -1.44 -14.17 -4.30
C PHE A 116 -2.34 -15.39 -4.03
N GLY A 117 -2.71 -16.14 -5.07
CA GLY A 117 -3.48 -17.37 -4.93
C GLY A 117 -4.81 -17.14 -4.20
N ASP A 118 -5.11 -18.00 -3.22
CA ASP A 118 -6.37 -17.95 -2.46
C ASP A 118 -6.50 -16.70 -1.57
N PHE A 119 -5.40 -16.00 -1.29
CA PHE A 119 -5.44 -14.76 -0.53
C PHE A 119 -6.12 -13.61 -1.30
N ALA A 120 -6.02 -13.59 -2.63
CA ALA A 120 -6.65 -12.52 -3.43
C ALA A 120 -8.19 -12.47 -3.25
N PRO A 121 -8.96 -13.56 -3.48
CA PRO A 121 -10.40 -13.55 -3.23
C PRO A 121 -10.74 -13.42 -1.75
N GLN A 122 -9.92 -13.97 -0.85
CA GLN A 122 -10.12 -13.80 0.60
C GLN A 122 -10.06 -12.32 1.01
N PHE A 123 -9.00 -11.60 0.63
CA PHE A 123 -8.85 -10.17 0.96
C PHE A 123 -9.91 -9.30 0.30
N GLN A 124 -10.40 -9.69 -0.89
CA GLN A 124 -11.55 -9.03 -1.51
C GLN A 124 -12.83 -9.16 -0.67
N HIS A 125 -13.08 -10.34 -0.10
CA HIS A 125 -14.23 -10.56 0.76
C HIS A 125 -14.09 -9.81 2.09
N GLU A 126 -12.92 -9.91 2.74
CA GLU A 126 -12.62 -9.24 4.00
C GLU A 126 -12.73 -7.71 3.88
N SER A 127 -12.13 -7.12 2.86
CA SER A 127 -12.21 -5.67 2.62
C SER A 127 -13.64 -5.21 2.39
N ARG A 128 -14.46 -5.99 1.68
CA ARG A 128 -15.89 -5.68 1.48
C ARG A 128 -16.65 -5.68 2.81
N ALA A 129 -16.44 -6.68 3.66
CA ALA A 129 -17.08 -6.75 4.97
C ALA A 129 -16.69 -5.56 5.86
N MET A 130 -15.40 -5.18 5.87
CA MET A 130 -14.93 -4.00 6.61
C MET A 130 -15.60 -2.70 6.13
N LEU A 131 -15.77 -2.53 4.80
CA LEU A 131 -16.42 -1.35 4.23
C LEU A 131 -17.91 -1.27 4.58
N GLN A 132 -18.60 -2.41 4.63
CA GLN A 132 -20.01 -2.47 5.04
C GLN A 132 -20.15 -2.00 6.49
N SER A 133 -19.33 -2.53 7.41
CA SER A 133 -19.35 -2.12 8.81
C SER A 133 -19.09 -0.62 8.99
N VAL A 134 -18.16 -0.04 8.22
CA VAL A 134 -17.86 1.41 8.26
C VAL A 134 -19.04 2.26 7.77
N ASN A 135 -19.79 1.78 6.78
CA ASN A 135 -20.99 2.48 6.30
C ASN A 135 -22.11 2.43 7.35
N ASP A 136 -22.31 1.30 8.00
CA ASP A 136 -23.33 1.13 9.03
C ASP A 136 -23.07 2.04 10.24
N MET A 137 -21.79 2.20 10.64
CA MET A 137 -21.37 3.11 11.71
C MET A 137 -21.62 4.60 11.41
N LYS A 138 -21.66 5.00 10.13
CA LYS A 138 -21.98 6.39 9.73
C LYS A 138 -23.47 6.65 9.60
N SER A 139 -24.26 5.58 9.53
CA SER A 139 -25.72 5.61 9.35
C SER A 139 -26.47 5.53 10.69
N SER A 140 -25.73 5.35 11.79
CA SER A 140 -26.20 5.30 13.18
C SER A 140 -25.81 6.57 13.92
#